data_AF-A0AAD9V189-F1
#
_entry.id   AF-A0AAD9V189-F1
#
_cell.length_a   1.000
_cell.length_b   1.000
_cell.length_c   1.000
_cell.angle_alpha   90.00
_cell.angle_beta   90.00
_cell.angle_gamma   90.00
#
_symmetry.space_group_name_H-M   'P 1'
#
loop_
_entity.id
_entity.type
_entity.pdbx_description
1 polymer ?
#
loop_
_entity_poly.entity_id
_entity_poly.type
_entity_poly.pdbx_seq_one_letter_code
_entity_poly.pdbx_strand_id
1 'polypeptide(L)'
;MVEFFLRRFPDNLQMSVEEQEKLQEQLIDYQLLSNDDIPQQVWNDATVKTDEDGTLCLFRMDVTWGDLNTTKSADGVPRFDLLARVVLCLPHSNAEEERVFSMIGKNKRAERSSLQVKATLSSIMTVKLADLNAKTFTPPASVLKAAKSATYEYNKAHKRKL
;
A
#
# COMPACT_ATOMS: atom_id res chain seq x y z
N MET A 1 -7.24 18.85 4.64
CA MET A 1 -7.32 17.53 3.96
C MET A 1 -5.95 17.10 3.43
N VAL A 2 -5.24 17.95 2.67
CA VAL A 2 -3.87 17.68 2.19
C VAL A 2 -2.88 17.40 3.33
N GLU A 3 -2.88 18.21 4.39
CA GLU A 3 -2.00 17.99 5.57
C GLU A 3 -2.18 16.62 6.22
N PHE A 4 -3.39 16.06 6.20
CA PHE A 4 -3.65 14.74 6.76
C PHE A 4 -2.89 13.65 6.00
N PHE A 5 -2.90 13.72 4.65
CA PHE A 5 -2.20 12.75 3.81
C PHE A 5 -0.68 12.87 3.92
N LEU A 6 -0.16 14.10 3.94
CA LEU A 6 1.28 14.36 4.10
C LEU A 6 1.81 13.84 5.44
N ARG A 7 1.04 14.00 6.53
CA ARG A 7 1.38 13.42 7.84
C ARG A 7 1.27 11.89 7.86
N ARG A 8 0.36 11.33 7.07
CA ARG A 8 0.06 9.88 7.08
C ARG A 8 1.04 9.07 6.23
N PHE A 9 1.59 9.67 5.17
CA PHE A 9 2.49 9.02 4.21
C PHE A 9 3.77 9.86 3.96
N PRO A 10 4.56 10.15 5.01
CA PRO A 10 5.73 11.04 4.90
C PRO A 10 6.83 10.50 3.98
N ASP A 11 6.95 9.17 3.87
CA ASP A 11 7.96 8.52 3.03
C ASP A 11 7.57 8.48 1.55
N ASN A 12 6.27 8.52 1.24
CA ASN A 12 5.74 8.50 -0.13
C ASN A 12 5.53 9.91 -0.70
N LEU A 13 5.36 10.92 0.17
CA LEU A 13 5.00 12.30 -0.19
C LEU A 13 5.94 13.31 0.48
N GLN A 14 7.24 13.20 0.21
CA GLN A 14 8.19 14.25 0.56
C GLN A 14 7.99 15.43 -0.40
N MET A 15 7.31 16.48 0.05
CA MET A 15 6.96 17.65 -0.77
C MET A 15 7.44 18.94 -0.09
N SER A 16 8.01 19.87 -0.87
CA SER A 16 8.36 21.22 -0.40
C SER A 16 7.08 22.01 -0.05
N VAL A 17 7.22 23.12 0.69
CA VAL A 17 6.09 23.99 1.01
C VAL A 17 5.42 24.51 -0.27
N GLU A 18 6.22 24.85 -1.29
CA GLU A 18 5.71 25.32 -2.58
C GLU A 18 4.92 24.23 -3.32
N GLU A 19 5.39 22.98 -3.27
CA GLU A 19 4.67 21.85 -3.86
C GLU A 19 3.36 21.55 -3.11
N GLN A 20 3.31 21.78 -1.79
CA GLN A 20 2.09 21.64 -1.01
C GLN A 20 1.04 22.71 -1.35
N GLU A 21 1.47 23.96 -1.53
CA GLU A 21 0.61 25.05 -1.98
C GLU A 21 0.05 24.75 -3.37
N LYS A 22 0.93 24.37 -4.32
CA LYS A 22 0.52 23.98 -5.67
C LYS A 22 -0.45 22.79 -5.66
N LEU A 23 -0.24 21.80 -4.79
CA LEU A 23 -1.16 20.66 -4.62
C LEU A 23 -2.54 21.11 -4.10
N GLN A 24 -2.59 22.08 -3.18
CA GLN A 24 -3.85 22.64 -2.70
C GLN A 24 -4.59 23.39 -3.81
N GLU A 25 -3.88 24.16 -4.63
CA GLU A 25 -4.46 24.84 -5.80
C GLU A 25 -5.06 23.85 -6.79
N GLN A 26 -4.31 22.79 -7.13
CA GLN A 26 -4.81 21.72 -8.02
C GLN A 26 -6.03 21.01 -7.44
N LEU A 27 -6.08 20.81 -6.12
CA LEU A 27 -7.23 20.19 -5.46
C LEU A 27 -8.47 21.08 -5.55
N ILE A 28 -8.32 22.40 -5.36
CA ILE A 28 -9.42 23.36 -5.50
C ILE A 28 -9.89 23.39 -6.95
N ASP A 29 -8.96 23.44 -7.91
CA ASP A 29 -9.29 23.41 -9.34
C ASP A 29 -10.03 22.13 -9.73
N TYR A 30 -9.60 20.97 -9.22
CA TYR A 30 -10.30 19.70 -9.42
C TYR A 30 -11.71 19.70 -8.80
N GLN A 31 -11.90 20.32 -7.64
CA GLN A 31 -13.23 20.43 -7.01
C GLN A 31 -14.21 21.31 -7.80
N LEU A 32 -13.70 22.20 -8.64
CA LEU A 32 -14.48 23.05 -9.53
C LEU A 32 -14.78 22.37 -10.87
N LEU A 33 -14.15 21.23 -11.16
CA LEU A 33 -14.32 20.48 -12.39
C LEU A 33 -15.69 19.78 -12.40
N SER A 34 -16.45 19.94 -13.48
CA SER A 34 -17.68 19.19 -13.72
C SER A 34 -17.35 17.80 -14.24
N ASN A 35 -18.26 16.84 -14.06
CA ASN A 35 -18.14 15.52 -14.69
C ASN A 35 -18.12 15.61 -16.22
N ASP A 36 -18.69 16.67 -16.80
CA ASP A 36 -18.71 16.93 -18.25
C ASP A 36 -17.34 17.38 -18.79
N ASP A 37 -16.44 17.85 -17.92
CA ASP A 37 -15.09 18.25 -18.32
C ASP A 37 -14.18 17.02 -18.55
N ILE A 38 -14.61 15.84 -18.10
CA ILE A 38 -13.93 14.57 -18.34
C ILE A 38 -14.65 13.87 -19.51
N PRO A 39 -13.95 13.49 -20.59
CA PRO A 39 -14.58 12.87 -21.74
C PRO A 39 -15.38 11.62 -21.37
N GLN A 40 -16.61 11.48 -21.90
CA GLN A 40 -17.48 10.33 -21.62
C GLN A 40 -16.80 8.98 -21.95
N GLN A 41 -15.90 8.97 -22.93
CA GLN A 41 -15.11 7.79 -23.27
C GLN A 41 -14.22 7.33 -22.12
N VAL A 42 -13.60 8.26 -21.38
CA VAL A 42 -12.78 7.95 -20.21
C VAL A 42 -13.64 7.33 -19.10
N TRP A 43 -14.86 7.83 -18.89
CA TRP A 43 -15.81 7.24 -17.95
C TRP A 43 -16.21 5.82 -18.34
N ASN A 44 -16.43 5.57 -19.63
CA ASN A 44 -16.73 4.23 -20.14
C ASN A 44 -15.55 3.28 -19.92
N ASP A 45 -14.33 3.72 -20.25
CA ASP A 45 -13.10 2.93 -20.10
C ASP A 45 -12.75 2.67 -18.62
N ALA A 46 -13.10 3.59 -17.74
CA ALA A 46 -12.93 3.42 -16.30
C ALA A 46 -13.97 2.47 -15.67
N THR A 47 -15.07 2.15 -16.35
CA THR A 47 -16.17 1.40 -15.73
C THR A 47 -15.81 -0.08 -15.51
N VAL A 48 -15.92 -0.55 -14.26
CA VAL A 48 -15.66 -1.96 -13.88
C VAL A 48 -16.94 -2.73 -13.60
N LYS A 49 -17.91 -2.09 -12.95
CA LYS A 49 -19.20 -2.70 -12.61
C LYS A 49 -20.32 -1.67 -12.69
N THR A 50 -21.41 -2.11 -13.30
CA THR A 50 -22.69 -1.42 -13.34
C THR A 50 -23.66 -2.17 -12.43
N ASP A 51 -24.47 -1.45 -11.66
CA ASP A 51 -25.52 -2.04 -10.84
C ASP A 51 -26.68 -2.59 -11.70
N GLU A 52 -27.59 -3.34 -11.09
CA GLU A 52 -28.77 -3.92 -11.74
C GLU A 52 -29.69 -2.83 -12.36
N ASP A 53 -29.67 -1.62 -11.81
CA ASP A 53 -30.41 -0.45 -12.30
C ASP A 53 -29.66 0.35 -13.39
N GLY A 54 -28.50 -0.11 -13.83
CA GLY A 54 -27.65 0.62 -14.79
C GLY A 54 -26.85 1.77 -14.17
N THR A 55 -26.90 1.93 -12.84
CA THR A 55 -26.11 2.93 -12.11
C THR A 55 -24.64 2.50 -12.02
N LEU A 56 -23.71 3.39 -12.37
CA LEU A 56 -22.28 3.12 -12.36
C LEU A 56 -21.75 3.09 -10.92
N CYS A 57 -21.25 1.94 -10.44
CA CYS A 57 -20.90 1.76 -9.03
C CYS A 57 -19.40 1.59 -8.77
N LEU A 58 -18.59 1.31 -9.79
CA LEU A 58 -17.16 1.05 -9.58
C LEU A 58 -16.32 1.50 -10.78
N PHE A 59 -15.43 2.46 -10.52
CA PHE A 59 -14.54 3.04 -11.52
C PHE A 59 -13.07 2.70 -11.23
N ARG A 60 -12.32 2.42 -12.29
CA ARG A 60 -10.86 2.42 -12.32
C ARG A 60 -10.37 3.85 -12.29
N MET A 61 -10.21 4.35 -11.07
CA MET A 61 -9.68 5.69 -10.85
C MET A 61 -8.29 5.88 -11.49
N ASP A 62 -7.51 4.81 -11.67
CA ASP A 62 -6.24 4.88 -12.40
C ASP A 62 -6.38 5.33 -13.86
N VAL A 63 -7.49 4.99 -14.53
CA VAL A 63 -7.79 5.40 -15.90
C VAL A 63 -8.18 6.89 -15.93
N THR A 64 -9.07 7.32 -15.04
CA THR A 64 -9.51 8.71 -14.95
C THR A 64 -8.38 9.65 -14.55
N TRP A 65 -7.58 9.29 -13.55
CA TRP A 65 -6.41 10.08 -13.13
C TRP A 65 -5.27 10.02 -14.13
N GLY A 66 -5.16 8.94 -14.91
CA GLY A 66 -4.26 8.86 -16.06
C GLY A 66 -4.58 9.91 -17.11
N ASP A 67 -5.87 10.08 -17.46
CA ASP A 67 -6.32 11.09 -18.42
C ASP A 67 -6.15 12.51 -17.88
N LEU A 68 -6.57 12.78 -16.63
CA LEU A 68 -6.42 14.08 -15.98
C LEU A 68 -4.95 14.55 -15.87
N ASN A 69 -4.01 13.62 -15.77
CA ASN A 69 -2.59 13.93 -15.79
C ASN A 69 -2.08 14.39 -17.17
N THR A 70 -2.79 14.05 -18.25
CA THR A 70 -2.48 14.52 -19.61
C THR A 70 -3.11 15.88 -19.93
N THR A 71 -4.09 16.30 -19.13
CA THR A 71 -4.74 17.61 -19.27
C THR A 71 -3.74 18.73 -19.02
N LYS A 72 -3.63 19.65 -19.97
CA LYS A 72 -2.76 20.83 -19.88
C LYS A 72 -3.55 22.07 -19.52
N SER A 73 -2.95 22.93 -18.72
CA SER A 73 -3.42 24.29 -18.51
C SER A 73 -3.15 25.14 -19.77
N ALA A 74 -3.68 26.37 -19.80
CA ALA A 74 -3.50 27.32 -20.90
C ALA A 74 -2.01 27.60 -21.21
N ASP A 75 -1.14 27.48 -20.19
CA ASP A 75 0.31 27.68 -20.30
C ASP A 75 1.06 26.43 -20.81
N GLY A 76 0.35 25.36 -21.18
CA GLY A 76 0.93 24.12 -21.69
C GLY A 76 1.56 23.20 -20.62
N VAL A 77 1.53 23.62 -19.36
CA VAL A 77 1.96 22.83 -18.19
C VAL A 77 0.84 21.85 -17.79
N PRO A 78 1.16 20.63 -17.31
CA PRO A 78 0.16 19.72 -16.78
C PRO A 78 -0.67 20.36 -15.68
N ARG A 79 -2.00 20.30 -15.81
CA ARG A 79 -2.94 20.98 -14.90
C ARG A 79 -3.00 20.30 -13.53
N PHE A 80 -2.88 18.97 -13.48
CA PHE A 80 -3.07 18.17 -12.27
C PHE A 80 -1.90 17.23 -11.95
N ASP A 81 -0.65 17.57 -12.31
CA ASP A 81 0.51 16.68 -12.15
C ASP A 81 0.71 16.14 -10.72
N LEU A 82 0.73 17.04 -9.74
CA LEU A 82 0.97 16.71 -8.34
C LEU A 82 -0.24 15.98 -7.75
N LEU A 83 -1.45 16.43 -8.06
CA LEU A 83 -2.67 15.80 -7.58
C LEU A 83 -2.82 14.37 -8.13
N ALA A 84 -2.61 14.17 -9.43
CA ALA A 84 -2.65 12.85 -10.05
C ALA A 84 -1.57 11.93 -9.47
N ARG A 85 -0.35 12.43 -9.24
CA ARG A 85 0.72 11.67 -8.58
C ARG A 85 0.33 11.26 -7.18
N VAL A 86 -0.15 12.19 -6.35
CA VAL A 86 -0.57 11.90 -4.97
C VAL A 86 -1.67 10.86 -4.98
N VAL A 87 -2.71 11.05 -5.79
CA VAL A 87 -3.82 10.11 -5.85
C VAL A 87 -3.33 8.75 -6.32
N LEU A 88 -2.61 8.62 -7.41
CA LEU A 88 -2.12 7.32 -7.92
C LEU A 88 -1.11 6.62 -6.99
N CYS A 89 -0.37 7.37 -6.18
CA CYS A 89 0.59 6.83 -5.22
C CYS A 89 -0.03 6.50 -3.85
N LEU A 90 -1.27 6.94 -3.57
CA LEU A 90 -1.97 6.46 -2.40
C LEU A 90 -2.30 4.97 -2.58
N PRO A 91 -1.99 4.11 -1.60
CA PRO A 91 -2.35 2.70 -1.69
C PRO A 91 -3.88 2.55 -1.74
N HIS A 92 -4.41 2.35 -2.95
CA HIS A 92 -5.85 2.14 -3.23
C HIS A 92 -6.32 0.71 -2.90
N SER A 93 -5.38 -0.19 -2.65
CA SER A 93 -5.65 -1.59 -2.41
C SER A 93 -5.13 -1.98 -1.05
N ASN A 94 -5.98 -2.63 -0.27
CA ASN A 94 -5.61 -3.29 0.98
C ASN A 94 -4.74 -4.55 0.70
N ALA A 95 -4.20 -4.74 -0.51
CA ALA A 95 -3.47 -5.93 -0.93
C ALA A 95 -2.18 -6.14 -0.14
N GLU A 96 -1.51 -5.06 0.28
CA GLU A 96 -0.35 -5.19 1.16
C GLU A 96 -0.77 -5.68 2.55
N GLU A 97 -1.82 -5.12 3.11
CA GLU A 97 -2.41 -5.54 4.37
C GLU A 97 -2.96 -6.97 4.28
N GLU A 98 -3.60 -7.35 3.18
CA GLU A 98 -4.05 -8.72 2.90
C GLU A 98 -2.88 -9.69 2.78
N ARG A 99 -1.75 -9.26 2.20
CA ARG A 99 -0.52 -10.04 2.19
C ARG A 99 0.04 -10.21 3.60
N VAL A 100 0.00 -9.16 4.43
CA VAL A 100 0.36 -9.23 5.86
C VAL A 100 -0.59 -10.17 6.60
N PHE A 101 -1.90 -10.08 6.38
CA PHE A 101 -2.91 -10.95 6.99
C PHE A 101 -2.78 -12.40 6.55
N SER A 102 -2.47 -12.66 5.28
CA SER A 102 -2.15 -13.99 4.77
C SER A 102 -0.92 -14.57 5.45
N MET A 103 0.13 -13.75 5.65
CA MET A 103 1.35 -14.15 6.33
C MET A 103 1.11 -14.42 7.83
N ILE A 104 0.33 -13.57 8.51
CA ILE A 104 -0.13 -13.82 9.89
C ILE A 104 -0.97 -15.10 9.92
N GLY A 105 -1.88 -15.30 8.96
CA GLY A 105 -2.73 -16.47 8.83
C GLY A 105 -1.93 -17.77 8.77
N LYS A 106 -0.89 -17.83 7.93
CA LYS A 106 0.04 -18.98 7.82
C LYS A 106 0.83 -19.26 9.10
N ASN A 107 1.17 -18.23 9.86
CA ASN A 107 1.92 -18.38 11.12
C ASN A 107 1.02 -18.59 12.35
N LYS A 108 -0.29 -18.31 12.22
CA LYS A 108 -1.31 -18.44 13.26
C LYS A 108 -2.13 -19.73 13.13
N ARG A 109 -2.29 -20.29 11.92
CA ARG A 109 -3.01 -21.55 11.69
C ARG A 109 -2.36 -22.42 10.59
N ALA A 110 -2.41 -23.73 10.86
CA ALA A 110 -1.93 -24.89 10.09
C ALA A 110 -0.45 -25.26 10.31
N GLU A 111 -0.27 -26.28 11.16
CA GLU A 111 0.92 -27.09 11.44
C GLU A 111 1.82 -26.71 12.64
N ARG A 112 2.66 -27.68 13.06
CA ARG A 112 3.28 -27.92 14.40
C ARG A 112 4.12 -26.77 15.00
N SER A 113 4.17 -25.60 14.38
CA SER A 113 4.94 -24.43 14.80
C SER A 113 4.11 -23.14 14.77
N SER A 114 2.96 -23.13 15.45
CA SER A 114 2.17 -21.89 15.64
C SER A 114 2.93 -20.93 16.55
N LEU A 115 3.22 -19.72 16.05
CA LEU A 115 3.84 -18.66 16.85
C LEU A 115 2.77 -17.94 17.68
N GLN A 116 3.11 -17.57 18.92
CA GLN A 116 2.20 -16.79 19.75
C GLN A 116 2.01 -15.39 19.18
N VAL A 117 0.75 -15.01 18.94
CA VAL A 117 0.36 -13.76 18.29
C VAL A 117 0.83 -12.53 19.07
N LYS A 118 0.64 -12.52 20.40
CA LYS A 118 0.87 -11.34 21.25
C LYS A 118 2.34 -11.03 21.56
N ALA A 119 3.28 -11.89 21.18
CA ALA A 119 4.70 -11.69 21.44
C ALA A 119 5.51 -11.95 20.18
N THR A 120 5.90 -13.20 19.96
CA THR A 120 6.87 -13.58 18.92
C THR A 120 6.41 -13.24 17.50
N LEU A 121 5.15 -13.52 17.16
CA LEU A 121 4.65 -13.24 15.81
C LEU A 121 4.52 -11.73 15.57
N SER A 122 4.00 -10.98 16.54
CA SER A 122 3.91 -9.51 16.45
C SER A 122 5.30 -8.89 16.25
N SER A 123 6.28 -9.26 17.08
CA SER A 123 7.65 -8.73 16.97
C SER A 123 8.33 -9.09 15.64
N ILE A 124 8.18 -10.34 15.16
CA ILE A 124 8.75 -10.75 13.87
C ILE A 124 8.10 -9.97 12.72
N MET A 125 6.77 -9.81 12.74
CA MET A 125 6.07 -9.06 11.71
C MET A 125 6.44 -7.57 11.74
N THR A 126 6.58 -6.96 12.91
CA THR A 126 7.05 -5.58 13.05
C THR A 126 8.44 -5.39 12.43
N VAL A 127 9.40 -6.27 12.73
CA VAL A 127 10.75 -6.20 12.13
C VAL A 127 10.68 -6.41 10.61
N LYS A 128 9.89 -7.38 10.16
CA LYS A 128 9.78 -7.74 8.74
C LYS A 128 9.07 -6.68 7.89
N LEU A 129 8.20 -5.88 8.50
CA LEU A 129 7.50 -4.76 7.85
C LEU A 129 8.27 -3.44 7.94
N ALA A 130 9.07 -3.24 9.00
CA ALA A 130 9.88 -2.04 9.16
C ALA A 130 11.14 -2.06 8.27
N ASP A 131 11.64 -3.23 7.87
CA ASP A 131 12.87 -3.36 7.11
C ASP A 131 12.61 -3.71 5.64
N LEU A 132 12.71 -2.69 4.76
CA LEU A 132 12.64 -2.84 3.30
C LEU A 132 13.74 -3.78 2.76
N ASN A 133 14.83 -3.98 3.51
CA ASN A 133 15.94 -4.88 3.14
C ASN A 133 15.80 -6.31 3.70
N ALA A 134 14.68 -6.66 4.34
CA ALA A 134 14.47 -8.01 4.87
C ALA A 134 14.55 -9.12 3.81
N LYS A 135 14.39 -8.79 2.52
CA LYS A 135 14.57 -9.73 1.40
C LYS A 135 16.03 -10.12 1.14
N THR A 136 17.00 -9.28 1.50
CA THR A 136 18.43 -9.50 1.22
C THR A 136 19.20 -9.93 2.47
N PHE A 137 18.57 -9.90 3.64
CA PHE A 137 19.20 -10.32 4.89
C PHE A 137 19.48 -11.82 4.90
N THR A 138 20.76 -12.18 4.70
CA THR A 138 21.27 -13.52 4.94
C THR A 138 21.93 -13.54 6.32
N PRO A 139 21.32 -14.18 7.33
CA PRO A 139 21.88 -14.20 8.67
C PRO A 139 23.27 -14.87 8.66
N PRO A 140 24.25 -14.35 9.42
CA PRO A 140 25.58 -14.95 9.52
C PRO A 140 25.50 -16.42 9.92
N ALA A 141 26.41 -17.25 9.38
CA ALA A 141 26.44 -18.69 9.63
C ALA A 141 26.54 -19.03 11.13
N SER A 142 27.19 -18.17 11.92
CA SER A 142 27.27 -18.28 13.39
C SER A 142 25.90 -18.19 14.06
N VAL A 143 25.06 -17.25 13.64
CA VAL A 143 23.69 -17.05 14.15
C VAL A 143 22.80 -18.22 13.77
N LEU A 144 22.88 -18.69 12.51
CA LEU A 144 22.15 -19.87 12.07
C LEU A 144 22.55 -21.13 12.84
N LYS A 145 23.85 -21.31 13.12
CA LYS A 145 24.35 -22.44 13.90
C LYS A 145 23.83 -22.38 15.34
N ALA A 146 23.90 -21.21 15.98
CA ALA A 146 23.39 -21.02 17.34
C ALA A 146 21.88 -21.31 17.44
N ALA A 147 21.09 -20.77 16.51
CA ALA A 147 19.65 -21.00 16.46
C ALA A 147 19.31 -22.49 16.26
N LYS A 148 19.98 -23.15 15.30
CA LYS A 148 19.78 -24.59 15.04
C LYS A 148 20.16 -25.45 16.24
N SER A 149 21.28 -25.16 16.90
CA SER A 149 21.68 -25.88 18.11
C SER A 149 20.67 -25.72 19.24
N ALA A 150 20.18 -24.50 19.49
CA ALA A 150 19.17 -24.24 20.51
C ALA A 150 17.86 -25.00 20.22
N THR A 151 17.40 -25.00 18.96
CA THR A 151 16.21 -25.77 18.55
C THR A 151 16.44 -27.28 18.69
N TYR A 152 17.62 -27.77 18.34
CA TYR A 152 17.97 -29.19 18.47
C TYR A 152 17.94 -29.65 19.92
N GLU A 153 18.58 -28.90 20.83
CA GLU A 153 18.59 -29.22 22.27
C GLU A 153 17.18 -29.18 22.87
N TYR A 154 16.37 -28.18 22.52
CA TYR A 154 14.97 -28.13 22.95
C TYR A 154 14.17 -29.34 22.49
N ASN A 155 14.26 -29.70 21.21
CA ASN A 155 13.55 -30.84 20.62
C ASN A 155 14.04 -32.17 21.20
N LYS A 156 15.34 -32.29 21.50
CA LYS A 156 15.92 -33.45 22.16
C LYS A 156 15.41 -33.60 23.59
N ALA A 157 15.36 -32.51 24.35
CA ALA A 157 14.85 -32.51 25.72
C ALA A 157 13.34 -32.81 25.81
N HIS A 158 12.56 -32.42 24.79
CA HIS A 158 11.10 -32.58 24.76
C HIS A 158 10.63 -33.69 23.82
N LYS A 159 11.53 -34.58 23.40
CA LYS A 159 11.18 -35.74 22.59
C LYS A 159 10.34 -36.69 23.45
N ARG A 160 9.03 -36.77 23.19
CA ARG A 160 8.16 -37.76 23.85
C ARG A 160 8.73 -39.16 23.60
N LYS A 161 8.97 -39.92 24.68
CA LYS A 161 9.23 -41.36 24.58
C LYS A 161 7.94 -42.00 24.08
N LEU A 162 7.96 -42.46 22.84
CA LEU A 162 7.00 -43.44 22.32
C LEU A 162 7.30 -44.79 22.96
#